data_AF-A0A915PNP9-F1
#
_entry.id   AF-A0A915PNP9-F1
#
_cell.length_a   1.000
_cell.length_b   1.000
_cell.length_c   1.000
_cell.angle_alpha   90.00
_cell.angle_beta   90.00
_cell.angle_gamma   90.00
#
_symmetry.space_group_name_H-M   'P 1'
#
loop_
_entity.id
_entity.type
_entity.pdbx_description
1 polymer ?
#
loop_
_entity_poly.entity_id
_entity_poly.type
_entity_poly.pdbx_seq_one_letter_code
_entity_poly.pdbx_strand_id
1 'polypeptide(L)'
;MYSLPEFALQPRRDLIGCRRYRRSSEQQRFSAHPPQPSPVDMELVELISRLTFVDKEIRERKFHLMRAKNEARRLAEMLKQNDQLVINRLVIMATDIASVTHTELLLMLEWAKTVPCFIDLPFADRLSLLKNFAVHYLILEYGYYTAQLGIEDVWLISNGTCMPRNVDELPEELEASFLFESIPTDRKWRQEKLYKQMTDICIDEVAMPLRRLKLMPEELVTLKIIMLFRYGASSCENKGSQISEESNARIIEYRDRIIAALFAFYQFIEFPNYAERFGNVILTISGIISAASATIESYQVMRLFKIIAFDHISEQLLFNITQAL
;
A
#
# COMPACT_ATOMS: atom_id res chain seq x y z
N MET A 1 -2.21 63.24 -37.09
CA MET A 1 -3.25 62.33 -36.56
C MET A 1 -2.94 60.95 -37.10
N TYR A 2 -2.27 60.08 -36.33
CA TYR A 2 -2.88 59.06 -35.44
C TYR A 2 -3.93 58.21 -36.19
N SER A 3 -3.92 56.88 -36.28
CA SER A 3 -3.02 55.81 -35.77
C SER A 3 -3.58 54.43 -36.18
N LEU A 4 -2.67 53.48 -36.48
CA LEU A 4 -2.70 52.01 -36.30
C LEU A 4 -3.71 51.11 -37.06
N PRO A 5 -3.18 50.12 -37.82
CA PRO A 5 -3.82 48.82 -38.02
C PRO A 5 -3.00 47.65 -37.39
N GLU A 6 -3.75 46.73 -36.77
CA GLU A 6 -3.54 45.27 -36.67
C GLU A 6 -2.13 44.72 -36.33
N PHE A 7 -1.54 45.17 -35.22
CA PHE A 7 -0.57 44.34 -34.48
C PHE A 7 -1.17 43.87 -33.16
N ALA A 8 -2.11 42.95 -33.24
CA ALA A 8 -2.48 42.10 -32.13
C ALA A 8 -2.88 40.75 -32.69
N LEU A 9 -1.91 39.82 -32.76
CA LEU A 9 -2.05 38.37 -32.60
C LEU A 9 -0.81 37.67 -33.17
N GLN A 10 0.21 37.51 -32.32
CA GLN A 10 0.95 36.26 -32.07
C GLN A 10 2.35 36.58 -31.49
N PRO A 11 2.68 36.08 -30.29
CA PRO A 11 4.03 36.22 -29.74
C PRO A 11 5.02 35.32 -30.48
N ARG A 12 6.10 35.91 -31.01
CA ARG A 12 7.27 35.19 -31.50
C ARG A 12 7.84 34.34 -30.35
N ARG A 13 7.92 33.03 -30.56
CA ARG A 13 8.66 32.11 -29.69
C ARG A 13 10.14 32.43 -29.83
N ASP A 14 10.80 32.76 -28.72
CA ASP A 14 12.25 32.92 -28.68
C ASP A 14 12.94 31.59 -29.05
N LEU A 15 13.86 31.68 -30.00
CA LEU A 15 14.71 30.58 -30.45
C LEU A 15 15.67 30.20 -29.32
N ILE A 16 15.52 28.98 -28.79
CA ILE A 16 16.45 28.37 -27.85
C ILE A 16 17.82 28.23 -28.53
N GLY A 17 18.85 28.85 -27.93
CA GLY A 17 20.21 28.91 -28.47
C GLY A 17 20.84 27.53 -28.73
N CYS A 18 21.42 27.38 -29.93
CA CYS A 18 22.21 26.21 -30.32
C CYS A 18 23.44 26.05 -29.41
N ARG A 19 23.51 24.96 -28.63
CA ARG A 19 24.75 24.56 -27.93
C ARG A 19 25.81 24.20 -28.97
N ARG A 20 26.92 24.95 -29.03
CA ARG A 20 28.12 24.58 -29.80
C ARG A 20 28.73 23.31 -29.20
N TYR A 21 28.75 22.24 -30.00
CA TYR A 21 29.46 21.01 -29.69
C TYR A 21 30.98 21.26 -29.79
N ARG A 22 31.67 21.29 -28.64
CA ARG A 22 33.13 21.38 -28.58
C ARG A 22 33.69 19.97 -28.74
N ARG A 23 34.14 19.61 -29.95
CA ARG A 23 34.91 18.37 -30.19
C ARG A 23 36.24 18.48 -29.42
N SER A 24 36.35 17.78 -28.30
CA SER A 24 37.67 17.50 -27.70
C SER A 24 38.25 16.28 -28.41
N SER A 25 39.35 16.48 -29.13
CA SER A 25 40.16 15.43 -29.72
C SER A 25 41.12 14.87 -28.68
N GLU A 26 40.62 14.04 -27.79
CA GLU A 26 41.42 13.13 -26.98
C GLU A 26 40.81 11.73 -27.09
N GLN A 27 41.38 10.92 -27.97
CA GLN A 27 41.08 9.50 -28.06
C GLN A 27 41.72 8.79 -26.86
N GLN A 28 41.09 8.90 -25.69
CA GLN A 28 41.27 7.89 -24.65
C GLN A 28 40.54 6.63 -25.10
N ARG A 29 41.32 5.59 -25.45
CA ARG A 29 40.81 4.23 -25.62
C ARG A 29 40.28 3.77 -24.26
N PHE A 30 38.98 3.95 -24.03
CA PHE A 30 38.28 3.21 -23.00
C PHE A 30 38.26 1.74 -23.44
N SER A 31 39.16 0.93 -22.89
CA SER A 31 38.93 -0.50 -22.82
C SER A 31 37.69 -0.70 -21.97
N ALA A 32 36.53 -0.84 -22.61
CA ALA A 32 35.32 -1.29 -21.95
C ALA A 32 35.49 -2.78 -21.65
N HIS A 33 36.26 -3.10 -20.61
CA HIS A 33 36.06 -4.36 -19.94
C HIS A 33 34.62 -4.35 -19.43
N PRO A 34 33.80 -5.38 -19.72
CA PRO A 34 32.53 -5.52 -19.03
C PRO A 34 32.84 -5.49 -17.52
N PRO A 35 32.08 -4.72 -16.71
CA PRO A 35 32.28 -4.73 -15.28
C PRO A 35 32.20 -6.18 -14.83
N GLN A 36 33.29 -6.69 -14.23
CA GLN A 36 33.22 -7.99 -13.56
C GLN A 36 32.08 -7.90 -12.54
N PRO A 37 31.20 -8.91 -12.45
CA PRO A 37 30.16 -8.89 -11.44
C PRO A 37 30.84 -8.75 -10.08
N SER A 38 30.56 -7.64 -9.39
CA SER A 38 30.98 -7.48 -8.00
C SER A 38 30.48 -8.68 -7.20
N PRO A 39 31.29 -9.25 -6.30
CA PRO A 39 30.85 -10.36 -5.49
C PRO A 39 29.56 -9.97 -4.75
N VAL A 40 28.60 -10.89 -4.71
CA VAL A 40 27.32 -10.67 -4.04
C VAL A 40 27.57 -10.41 -2.56
N ASP A 41 27.02 -9.31 -2.05
CA ASP A 41 27.10 -8.97 -0.63
C ASP A 41 26.12 -9.84 0.17
N MET A 42 26.67 -10.86 0.84
CA MET A 42 25.88 -11.83 1.60
C MET A 42 25.26 -11.24 2.88
N GLU A 43 25.83 -10.20 3.47
CA GLU A 43 25.23 -9.55 4.64
C GLU A 43 23.92 -8.84 4.26
N LEU A 44 23.92 -8.22 3.07
CA LEU A 44 22.75 -7.58 2.50
C LEU A 44 21.66 -8.61 2.11
N VAL A 45 22.05 -9.76 1.56
CA VAL A 45 21.13 -10.88 1.29
C VAL A 45 20.51 -11.42 2.57
N GLU A 46 21.31 -11.60 3.63
CA GLU A 46 20.82 -12.06 4.93
C GLU A 46 19.85 -11.05 5.55
N LEU A 47 20.15 -9.74 5.45
CA LEU A 47 19.29 -8.67 5.95
C LEU A 47 17.88 -8.75 5.36
N ILE A 48 17.75 -8.79 4.03
CA ILE A 48 16.42 -8.83 3.39
C ILE A 48 15.73 -10.18 3.63
N SER A 49 16.47 -11.29 3.64
CA SER A 49 15.92 -12.61 3.95
C SER A 49 15.31 -12.66 5.36
N ARG A 50 16.00 -12.10 6.36
CA ARG A 50 15.51 -12.00 7.73
C ARG A 50 14.26 -11.12 7.84
N LEU A 51 14.26 -9.97 7.19
CA LEU A 51 13.10 -9.06 7.20
C LEU A 51 11.88 -9.72 6.52
N THR A 52 12.09 -10.39 5.39
CA THR A 52 11.07 -11.17 4.69
C THR A 52 10.52 -12.30 5.54
N PHE A 53 11.39 -13.03 6.25
CA PHE A 53 10.97 -14.11 7.15
C PHE A 53 10.05 -13.58 8.26
N VAL A 54 10.47 -12.53 8.97
CA VAL A 54 9.67 -11.92 10.04
C VAL A 54 8.32 -11.40 9.54
N ASP A 55 8.31 -10.72 8.39
CA ASP A 55 7.07 -10.25 7.74
C ASP A 55 6.12 -11.40 7.42
N LYS A 56 6.66 -12.49 6.84
CA LYS A 56 5.88 -13.68 6.51
C LYS A 56 5.30 -14.33 7.76
N GLU A 57 6.09 -14.50 8.82
CA GLU A 57 5.60 -15.06 10.09
C GLU A 57 4.47 -14.23 10.70
N ILE A 58 4.56 -12.89 10.68
CA ILE A 58 3.48 -12.00 11.15
C ILE A 58 2.22 -12.22 10.31
N ARG A 59 2.35 -12.27 8.98
CA ARG A 59 1.21 -12.49 8.07
C ARG A 59 0.57 -13.87 8.23
N GLU A 60 1.36 -14.92 8.43
CA GLU A 60 0.82 -16.26 8.69
C GLU A 60 0.03 -16.29 10.00
N ARG A 61 0.60 -15.73 11.09
CA ARG A 61 -0.09 -15.59 12.38
C ARG A 61 -1.38 -14.80 12.26
N LYS A 62 -1.40 -13.73 11.46
CA LYS A 62 -2.60 -12.96 11.13
C LYS A 62 -3.69 -13.85 10.54
N PHE A 63 -3.39 -14.64 9.51
CA PHE A 63 -4.41 -15.49 8.87
C PHE A 63 -4.96 -16.57 9.81
N HIS A 64 -4.12 -17.12 10.70
CA HIS A 64 -4.59 -18.01 11.76
C HIS A 64 -5.57 -17.29 12.71
N LEU A 65 -5.24 -16.09 13.16
CA LEU A 65 -6.12 -15.27 13.99
C LEU A 65 -7.44 -14.94 13.28
N MET A 66 -7.40 -14.56 12.01
CA MET A 66 -8.59 -14.24 11.22
C MET A 66 -9.51 -15.45 11.07
N ARG A 67 -8.95 -16.64 10.81
CA ARG A 67 -9.73 -17.89 10.76
C ARG A 67 -10.41 -18.19 12.08
N ALA A 68 -9.68 -18.08 13.20
CA ALA A 68 -10.25 -18.30 14.53
C ALA A 68 -11.37 -17.29 14.85
N LYS A 69 -11.22 -16.00 14.48
CA LYS A 69 -12.27 -14.99 14.65
C LYS A 69 -13.52 -15.30 13.81
N ASN A 70 -13.33 -15.77 12.58
CA ASN A 70 -14.43 -16.17 11.71
C ASN A 70 -15.19 -17.39 12.26
N GLU A 71 -14.48 -18.40 12.76
CA GLU A 71 -15.07 -19.57 13.39
C GLU A 71 -15.86 -19.18 14.66
N ALA A 72 -15.28 -18.35 15.52
CA ALA A 72 -15.96 -17.86 16.72
C ALA A 72 -17.24 -17.09 16.38
N ARG A 73 -17.20 -16.24 15.34
CA ARG A 73 -18.38 -15.53 14.85
C ARG A 73 -19.44 -16.48 14.34
N ARG A 74 -19.06 -17.45 13.49
CA ARG A 74 -19.98 -18.45 12.94
C ARG A 74 -20.68 -19.22 14.06
N LEU A 75 -19.93 -19.66 15.07
CA LEU A 75 -20.49 -20.32 16.25
C LEU A 75 -21.47 -19.42 17.01
N ALA A 76 -21.14 -18.14 17.20
CA ALA A 76 -22.03 -17.18 17.85
C ALA A 76 -23.34 -16.92 17.06
N GLU A 77 -23.28 -16.97 15.73
CA GLU A 77 -24.46 -16.87 14.86
C GLU A 77 -25.33 -18.13 14.95
N MET A 78 -24.73 -19.33 14.95
CA MET A 78 -25.44 -20.60 15.16
C MET A 78 -26.22 -20.62 16.47
N LEU A 79 -25.61 -20.15 17.57
CA LEU A 79 -26.25 -20.07 18.88
C LEU A 79 -27.47 -19.12 18.90
N LYS A 80 -27.51 -18.12 18.03
CA LYS A 80 -28.61 -17.14 17.96
C LYS A 80 -29.75 -17.61 17.06
N GLN A 81 -29.47 -18.48 16.07
CA GLN A 81 -30.43 -18.85 15.02
C GLN A 81 -31.04 -20.26 15.15
N ASN A 82 -30.78 -20.97 16.26
CA ASN A 82 -31.44 -22.24 16.60
C ASN A 82 -31.46 -23.24 15.42
N ASP A 83 -30.27 -23.54 14.86
CA ASP A 83 -30.03 -24.48 13.75
C ASP A 83 -30.59 -24.10 12.36
N GLN A 84 -30.97 -22.84 12.10
CA GLN A 84 -31.16 -22.39 10.71
C GLN A 84 -29.82 -22.16 9.98
N LEU A 85 -29.82 -22.44 8.67
CA LEU A 85 -28.68 -22.32 7.75
C LEU A 85 -27.92 -21.01 7.96
N VAL A 86 -26.76 -21.08 8.59
CA VAL A 86 -25.84 -19.93 8.69
C VAL A 86 -25.35 -19.60 7.28
N ILE A 87 -25.88 -18.52 6.72
CA ILE A 87 -25.48 -18.02 5.41
C ILE A 87 -24.03 -17.54 5.51
N ASN A 88 -23.12 -18.20 4.79
CA ASN A 88 -21.76 -17.70 4.62
C ASN A 88 -21.81 -16.35 3.90
N ARG A 89 -21.51 -15.27 4.63
CA ARG A 89 -21.49 -13.92 4.08
C ARG A 89 -20.08 -13.62 3.58
N LEU A 90 -19.90 -13.67 2.27
CA LEU A 90 -18.61 -13.35 1.66
C LEU A 90 -18.44 -11.84 1.43
N VAL A 91 -19.51 -11.10 1.13
CA VAL A 91 -19.41 -9.65 0.95
C VAL A 91 -19.19 -8.99 2.33
N ILE A 92 -18.37 -7.95 2.37
CA ILE A 92 -18.01 -7.20 3.58
C ILE A 92 -19.18 -6.43 4.22
N MET A 93 -19.20 -6.35 5.57
CA MET A 93 -20.07 -5.47 6.35
C MET A 93 -19.29 -4.35 7.07
N ALA A 94 -19.99 -3.31 7.54
CA ALA A 94 -19.40 -2.20 8.29
C ALA A 94 -18.60 -2.66 9.53
N THR A 95 -19.11 -3.65 10.26
CA THR A 95 -18.43 -4.25 11.42
C THR A 95 -17.17 -5.02 11.04
N ASP A 96 -17.13 -5.58 9.82
CA ASP A 96 -15.96 -6.28 9.30
C ASP A 96 -14.84 -5.29 9.01
N ILE A 97 -15.18 -4.14 8.41
CA ILE A 97 -14.21 -3.06 8.17
C ILE A 97 -13.56 -2.64 9.49
N ALA A 98 -14.35 -2.29 10.52
CA ALA A 98 -13.80 -1.85 11.80
C ALA A 98 -12.92 -2.91 12.46
N SER A 99 -13.42 -4.15 12.56
CA SER A 99 -12.73 -5.22 13.29
C SER A 99 -11.47 -5.73 12.58
N VAL A 100 -11.45 -5.77 11.24
CA VAL A 100 -10.27 -6.13 10.48
C VAL A 100 -9.26 -4.99 10.50
N THR A 101 -9.70 -3.75 10.28
CA THR A 101 -8.83 -2.57 10.35
C THR A 101 -8.09 -2.49 11.68
N HIS A 102 -8.81 -2.68 12.79
CA HIS A 102 -8.19 -2.73 14.12
C HIS A 102 -7.09 -3.80 14.20
N THR A 103 -7.38 -5.01 13.72
CA THR A 103 -6.43 -6.14 13.77
C THR A 103 -5.20 -5.87 12.91
N GLU A 104 -5.39 -5.36 11.70
CA GLU A 104 -4.30 -5.00 10.78
C GLU A 104 -3.43 -3.88 11.34
N LEU A 105 -4.01 -2.85 11.97
CA LEU A 105 -3.24 -1.77 12.57
C LEU A 105 -2.42 -2.23 13.77
N LEU A 106 -2.92 -3.17 14.58
CA LEU A 106 -2.12 -3.78 15.65
C LEU A 106 -0.92 -4.56 15.08
N LEU A 107 -1.13 -5.31 14.00
CA LEU A 107 -0.07 -6.06 13.32
C LEU A 107 0.93 -5.14 12.62
N MET A 108 0.47 -4.00 12.09
CA MET A 108 1.37 -2.95 11.59
C MET A 108 2.28 -2.44 12.71
N LEU A 109 1.74 -2.19 13.90
CA LEU A 109 2.52 -1.73 15.05
C LEU A 109 3.52 -2.79 15.53
N GLU A 110 3.13 -4.06 15.53
CA GLU A 110 4.05 -5.18 15.78
C GLU A 110 5.16 -5.20 14.73
N TRP A 111 4.81 -5.19 13.45
CA TRP A 111 5.73 -5.23 12.33
C TRP A 111 6.71 -4.05 12.33
N ALA A 112 6.24 -2.83 12.55
CA ALA A 112 7.08 -1.63 12.58
C ALA A 112 8.16 -1.71 13.66
N LYS A 113 7.88 -2.34 14.81
CA LYS A 113 8.88 -2.57 15.87
C LYS A 113 9.98 -3.56 15.43
N THR A 114 9.70 -4.45 14.48
CA THR A 114 10.70 -5.37 13.96
C THR A 114 11.65 -4.72 12.94
N VAL A 115 11.29 -3.56 12.40
CA VAL A 115 12.09 -2.84 11.41
C VAL A 115 13.28 -2.15 12.11
N PRO A 116 14.54 -2.49 11.78
CA PRO A 116 15.71 -1.79 12.26
C PRO A 116 15.63 -0.28 12.00
N CYS A 117 16.34 0.52 12.79
CA CYS A 117 16.25 1.99 12.84
C CYS A 117 14.92 2.52 13.40
N PHE A 118 13.76 1.88 13.17
CA PHE A 118 12.46 2.44 13.59
C PHE A 118 12.35 2.63 15.10
N ILE A 119 12.76 1.65 15.91
CA ILE A 119 12.69 1.74 17.38
C ILE A 119 13.57 2.86 17.93
N ASP A 120 14.70 3.14 17.27
CA ASP A 120 15.69 4.11 17.73
C ASP A 120 15.29 5.57 17.45
N LEU A 121 14.22 5.77 16.66
CA LEU A 121 13.70 7.10 16.37
C LEU A 121 12.95 7.68 17.58
N PRO A 122 12.94 9.02 17.75
CA PRO A 122 12.13 9.70 18.75
C PRO A 122 10.65 9.32 18.65
N PHE A 123 9.96 9.27 19.79
CA PHE A 123 8.55 8.87 19.83
C PHE A 123 7.65 9.69 18.89
N ALA A 124 7.84 11.01 18.82
CA ALA A 124 7.08 11.88 17.94
C ALA A 124 7.27 11.55 16.45
N ASP A 125 8.51 11.22 16.05
CA ASP A 125 8.85 10.84 14.68
C ASP A 125 8.25 9.48 14.34
N ARG A 126 8.37 8.49 15.25
CA ARG A 126 7.72 7.18 15.10
C ARG A 126 6.21 7.30 14.94
N LEU A 127 5.56 8.13 15.76
CA LEU A 127 4.12 8.34 15.69
C LEU A 127 3.71 8.98 14.37
N SER A 128 4.46 9.98 13.89
CA SER A 128 4.23 10.62 12.58
C SER A 128 4.35 9.62 11.43
N LEU A 129 5.39 8.78 11.45
CA LEU A 129 5.60 7.73 10.43
C LEU A 129 4.44 6.71 10.43
N LEU A 130 4.03 6.25 11.61
CA LEU A 130 2.92 5.28 11.74
C LEU A 130 1.60 5.84 11.22
N LYS A 131 1.27 7.10 11.56
CA LYS A 131 0.06 7.77 11.06
C LYS A 131 0.06 7.91 9.54
N ASN A 132 1.19 8.31 8.97
CA ASN A 132 1.33 8.44 7.51
C ASN A 132 1.31 7.07 6.79
N PHE A 133 1.77 6.01 7.44
CA PHE A 133 1.85 4.67 6.87
C PHE A 133 0.56 3.85 7.01
N ALA A 134 -0.27 4.13 8.03
CA ALA A 134 -1.39 3.29 8.43
C ALA A 134 -2.30 2.84 7.27
N VAL A 135 -2.81 3.77 6.47
CA VAL A 135 -3.69 3.43 5.35
C VAL A 135 -2.93 2.66 4.26
N HIS A 136 -1.71 3.09 3.95
CA HIS A 136 -0.86 2.43 2.95
C HIS A 136 -0.55 0.98 3.33
N TYR A 137 -0.35 0.69 4.62
CA TYR A 137 -0.20 -0.67 5.13
C TYR A 137 -1.45 -1.51 4.84
N LEU A 138 -2.65 -1.00 5.14
CA LEU A 138 -3.90 -1.70 4.84
C LEU A 138 -4.01 -2.04 3.35
N ILE A 139 -3.72 -1.07 2.48
CA ILE A 139 -3.77 -1.26 1.01
C ILE A 139 -2.75 -2.30 0.54
N LEU A 140 -1.53 -2.26 1.07
CA LEU A 140 -0.49 -3.26 0.75
C LEU A 140 -0.91 -4.66 1.18
N GLU A 141 -1.43 -4.83 2.40
CA GLU A 141 -1.85 -6.13 2.93
C GLU A 141 -2.99 -6.73 2.11
N TYR A 142 -4.07 -5.97 1.89
CA TYR A 142 -5.23 -6.42 1.14
C TYR A 142 -4.92 -6.60 -0.34
N GLY A 143 -4.13 -5.69 -0.92
CA GLY A 143 -3.74 -5.75 -2.33
C GLY A 143 -2.85 -6.94 -2.63
N TYR A 144 -1.88 -7.22 -1.75
CA TYR A 144 -1.04 -8.41 -1.88
C TYR A 144 -1.84 -9.69 -1.73
N TYR A 145 -2.72 -9.77 -0.73
CA TYR A 145 -3.60 -10.92 -0.53
C TYR A 145 -4.53 -11.17 -1.74
N THR A 146 -5.15 -10.10 -2.25
CA THR A 146 -6.01 -10.15 -3.45
C THR A 146 -5.22 -10.56 -4.69
N ALA A 147 -3.99 -10.04 -4.85
CA ALA A 147 -3.13 -10.39 -5.96
C ALA A 147 -2.77 -11.89 -5.96
N GLN A 148 -2.48 -12.47 -4.79
CA GLN A 148 -2.11 -13.87 -4.63
C GLN A 148 -3.25 -14.85 -4.93
N LEU A 149 -4.49 -14.51 -4.56
CA LEU A 149 -5.63 -15.40 -4.78
C LEU A 149 -6.11 -15.45 -6.24
N GLY A 150 -5.70 -14.50 -7.07
CA GLY A 150 -5.97 -14.55 -8.52
C GLY A 150 -7.42 -14.24 -8.92
N ILE A 151 -8.30 -13.92 -7.98
CA ILE A 151 -9.72 -13.63 -8.24
C ILE A 151 -9.85 -12.25 -8.88
N GLU A 152 -10.55 -12.16 -10.01
CA GLU A 152 -10.80 -10.89 -10.72
C GLU A 152 -12.01 -10.14 -10.15
N ASP A 153 -12.06 -8.83 -10.41
CA ASP A 153 -13.18 -7.93 -10.05
C ASP A 153 -13.62 -7.90 -8.58
N VAL A 154 -12.76 -8.38 -7.69
CA VAL A 154 -13.01 -8.42 -6.26
C VAL A 154 -11.79 -7.96 -5.47
N TRP A 155 -12.02 -7.06 -4.52
CA TRP A 155 -11.04 -6.68 -3.50
C TRP A 155 -11.25 -7.51 -2.24
N LEU A 156 -10.24 -8.28 -1.85
CA LEU A 156 -10.31 -9.21 -0.73
C LEU A 156 -9.67 -8.63 0.52
N ILE A 157 -10.28 -8.91 1.65
CA ILE A 157 -9.84 -8.48 2.97
C ILE A 157 -9.41 -9.71 3.77
N SER A 158 -8.51 -9.51 4.73
CA SER A 158 -7.83 -10.59 5.45
C SER A 158 -8.75 -11.54 6.24
N ASN A 159 -10.00 -11.16 6.53
CA ASN A 159 -11.00 -12.06 7.11
C ASN A 159 -11.72 -12.92 6.06
N GLY A 160 -11.32 -12.89 4.80
CA GLY A 160 -11.96 -13.61 3.71
C GLY A 160 -13.23 -12.95 3.16
N THR A 161 -13.64 -11.80 3.71
CA THR A 161 -14.71 -11.01 3.08
C THR A 161 -14.19 -10.17 1.92
N CYS A 162 -15.10 -9.68 1.09
CA CYS A 162 -14.74 -9.02 -0.15
C CYS A 162 -15.62 -7.79 -0.49
N MET A 163 -15.05 -6.90 -1.30
CA MET A 163 -15.74 -5.81 -1.98
C MET A 163 -15.70 -6.10 -3.49
N PRO A 164 -16.81 -6.53 -4.10
CA PRO A 164 -16.85 -6.77 -5.55
C PRO A 164 -17.09 -5.46 -6.32
N ARG A 165 -16.62 -5.37 -7.56
CA ARG A 165 -16.96 -4.24 -8.45
C ARG A 165 -18.46 -4.14 -8.69
N ASN A 166 -19.07 -5.31 -8.91
CA ASN A 166 -20.50 -5.46 -9.09
C ASN A 166 -21.02 -6.43 -8.03
N VAL A 167 -21.99 -5.98 -7.25
CA VAL A 167 -22.60 -6.80 -6.18
C VAL A 167 -23.52 -7.87 -6.75
N ASP A 168 -24.01 -7.68 -7.98
CA ASP A 168 -24.87 -8.64 -8.68
C ASP A 168 -24.11 -9.68 -9.50
N GLU A 169 -22.80 -9.49 -9.70
CA GLU A 169 -21.94 -10.39 -10.48
C GLU A 169 -20.72 -10.74 -9.62
N LEU A 170 -20.73 -11.91 -8.99
CA LEU A 170 -19.59 -12.42 -8.25
C LEU A 170 -18.88 -13.49 -9.10
N PRO A 171 -17.55 -13.61 -9.01
CA PRO A 171 -16.82 -14.70 -9.67
C PRO A 171 -17.34 -16.07 -9.24
N GLU A 172 -17.44 -17.01 -10.19
CA GLU A 172 -17.98 -18.37 -9.96
C GLU A 172 -17.30 -19.10 -8.79
N GLU A 173 -16.00 -18.84 -8.57
CA GLU A 173 -15.21 -19.42 -7.47
C GLU A 173 -15.71 -18.97 -6.10
N LEU A 174 -16.31 -17.78 -6.04
CA LEU A 174 -16.91 -17.22 -4.84
C LEU A 174 -18.39 -17.61 -4.74
N GLU A 175 -19.11 -17.69 -5.87
CA GLU A 175 -20.54 -18.05 -5.94
C GLU A 175 -20.86 -19.44 -5.36
N ALA A 176 -19.97 -20.42 -5.52
CA ALA A 176 -20.14 -21.77 -4.96
C ALA A 176 -20.29 -21.81 -3.43
N SER A 177 -19.92 -20.73 -2.73
CA SER A 177 -20.06 -20.58 -1.28
C SER A 177 -21.30 -19.80 -0.82
N PHE A 178 -22.09 -19.27 -1.76
CA PHE A 178 -23.30 -18.48 -1.48
C PHE A 178 -24.56 -19.33 -1.46
N LEU A 179 -25.37 -19.13 -0.42
CA LEU A 179 -26.82 -19.31 -0.53
C LEU A 179 -27.38 -17.96 -0.95
N PHE A 180 -27.87 -17.86 -2.19
CA PHE A 180 -28.43 -16.66 -2.79
C PHE A 180 -29.71 -16.23 -2.05
N GLU A 181 -29.56 -15.49 -0.96
CA GLU A 181 -30.61 -14.61 -0.47
C GLU A 181 -30.45 -13.27 -1.18
N SER A 182 -31.55 -12.67 -1.65
CA SER A 182 -31.53 -11.41 -2.38
C SER A 182 -30.73 -10.36 -1.61
N ILE A 183 -29.70 -9.79 -2.23
CA ILE A 183 -28.84 -8.82 -1.57
C ILE A 183 -29.70 -7.60 -1.18
N PRO A 184 -29.76 -7.23 0.12
CA PRO A 184 -30.60 -6.14 0.57
C PRO A 184 -30.34 -4.83 -0.20
N THR A 185 -31.41 -4.08 -0.51
CA THR A 185 -31.34 -2.86 -1.33
C THR A 185 -30.42 -1.80 -0.72
N ASP A 186 -30.38 -1.70 0.60
CA ASP A 186 -29.50 -0.81 1.35
C ASP A 186 -28.02 -1.20 1.19
N ARG A 187 -27.72 -2.49 1.03
CA ARG A 187 -26.37 -2.98 0.75
C ARG A 187 -25.91 -2.58 -0.65
N LYS A 188 -26.74 -2.78 -1.67
CA LYS A 188 -26.43 -2.35 -3.04
C LYS A 188 -26.12 -0.86 -3.10
N TRP A 189 -26.94 -0.06 -2.43
CA TRP A 189 -26.74 1.39 -2.33
C TRP A 189 -25.39 1.74 -1.69
N ARG A 190 -24.99 1.09 -0.58
CA ARG A 190 -23.68 1.35 0.06
C ARG A 190 -22.53 0.96 -0.86
N GLN A 191 -22.62 -0.16 -1.58
CA GLN A 191 -21.61 -0.50 -2.56
C GLN A 191 -21.48 0.60 -3.61
N GLU A 192 -22.59 0.98 -4.23
CA GLU A 192 -22.58 1.92 -5.34
C GLU A 192 -22.13 3.33 -4.92
N LYS A 193 -22.52 3.80 -3.73
CA LYS A 193 -22.30 5.18 -3.30
C LYS A 193 -21.11 5.40 -2.37
N LEU A 194 -20.65 4.37 -1.64
CA LEU A 194 -19.58 4.50 -0.65
C LEU A 194 -18.35 3.67 -0.98
N TYR A 195 -18.53 2.46 -1.52
CA TYR A 195 -17.42 1.51 -1.70
C TYR A 195 -16.85 1.50 -3.12
N LYS A 196 -17.68 1.78 -4.13
CA LYS A 196 -17.37 1.56 -5.54
C LYS A 196 -16.06 2.23 -5.97
N GLN A 197 -15.93 3.54 -5.74
CA GLN A 197 -14.75 4.29 -6.16
C GLN A 197 -13.46 3.71 -5.56
N MET A 198 -13.39 3.51 -4.24
CA MET A 198 -12.19 2.93 -3.63
C MET A 198 -11.97 1.47 -4.04
N THR A 199 -13.03 0.69 -4.25
CA THR A 199 -12.95 -0.71 -4.69
C THR A 199 -12.31 -0.79 -6.08
N ASP A 200 -12.81 0.01 -7.02
CA ASP A 200 -12.30 0.06 -8.38
C ASP A 200 -10.81 0.46 -8.39
N ILE A 201 -10.45 1.54 -7.69
CA ILE A 201 -9.06 2.01 -7.59
C ILE A 201 -8.16 0.94 -6.93
N CYS A 202 -8.60 0.31 -5.84
CA CYS A 202 -7.81 -0.73 -5.18
C CYS A 202 -7.54 -1.93 -6.10
N ILE A 203 -8.53 -2.33 -6.90
CA ILE A 203 -8.37 -3.45 -7.83
C ILE A 203 -7.46 -3.03 -9.00
N ASP A 204 -7.73 -1.91 -9.65
CA ASP A 204 -7.04 -1.44 -10.86
C ASP A 204 -5.61 -0.97 -10.60
N GLU A 205 -5.37 -0.27 -9.50
CA GLU A 205 -4.09 0.38 -9.22
C GLU A 205 -3.20 -0.41 -8.25
N VAL A 206 -3.75 -1.44 -7.58
CA VAL A 206 -2.98 -2.25 -6.61
C VAL A 206 -3.07 -3.74 -6.92
N ALA A 207 -4.23 -4.38 -6.78
CA ALA A 207 -4.32 -5.84 -6.91
C ALA A 207 -3.84 -6.33 -8.28
N MET A 208 -4.32 -5.72 -9.37
CA MET A 208 -3.92 -6.10 -10.73
C MET A 208 -2.44 -5.83 -11.02
N PRO A 209 -1.86 -4.64 -10.74
CA PRO A 209 -0.44 -4.40 -10.92
C PRO A 209 0.44 -5.37 -10.12
N LEU A 210 0.13 -5.61 -8.84
CA LEU A 210 0.90 -6.53 -8.00
C LEU A 210 0.82 -7.97 -8.52
N ARG A 211 -0.34 -8.40 -9.02
CA ARG A 211 -0.54 -9.72 -9.65
C ARG A 211 0.26 -9.86 -10.94
N ARG A 212 0.18 -8.88 -11.84
CA ARG A 212 0.93 -8.86 -13.11
C ARG A 212 2.43 -8.90 -12.87
N LEU A 213 2.92 -8.18 -11.86
CA LEU A 213 4.32 -8.20 -11.47
C LEU A 213 4.74 -9.53 -10.82
N LYS A 214 3.79 -10.30 -10.28
CA LYS A 214 4.06 -11.44 -9.39
C LYS A 214 5.00 -10.99 -8.26
N LEU A 215 4.54 -9.97 -7.52
CA LEU A 215 5.34 -9.31 -6.49
C LEU A 215 5.91 -10.35 -5.50
N MET A 216 7.23 -10.36 -5.35
CA MET A 216 7.92 -11.26 -4.45
C MET A 216 7.81 -10.78 -2.99
N PRO A 217 7.89 -11.69 -2.01
CA PRO A 217 7.88 -11.31 -0.59
C PRO A 217 8.98 -10.30 -0.21
N GLU A 218 10.16 -10.43 -0.80
CA GLU A 218 11.29 -9.50 -0.60
C GLU A 218 10.96 -8.10 -1.13
N GLU A 219 10.36 -8.02 -2.31
CA GLU A 219 9.89 -6.77 -2.91
C GLU A 219 8.77 -6.14 -2.07
N LEU A 220 7.84 -6.93 -1.54
CA LEU A 220 6.77 -6.47 -0.67
C LEU A 220 7.32 -5.81 0.61
N VAL A 221 8.27 -6.46 1.27
CA VAL A 221 8.90 -5.92 2.48
C VAL A 221 9.69 -4.65 2.16
N THR A 222 10.43 -4.62 1.05
CA THR A 222 11.10 -3.40 0.59
C THR A 222 10.09 -2.27 0.34
N LEU A 223 8.96 -2.53 -0.33
CA LEU A 223 7.91 -1.53 -0.52
C LEU A 223 7.34 -1.02 0.80
N LYS A 224 7.01 -1.91 1.73
CA LYS A 224 6.52 -1.52 3.07
C LYS A 224 7.50 -0.62 3.80
N ILE A 225 8.80 -0.95 3.78
CA ILE A 225 9.83 -0.14 4.44
C ILE A 225 9.98 1.22 3.76
N ILE A 226 10.03 1.26 2.42
CA ILE A 226 10.09 2.52 1.66
C ILE A 226 8.88 3.40 1.97
N MET A 227 7.69 2.81 2.10
CA MET A 227 6.45 3.53 2.38
C MET A 227 6.31 3.95 3.85
N LEU A 228 6.73 3.11 4.81
CA LEU A 228 6.83 3.49 6.23
C LEU A 228 7.72 4.72 6.38
N PHE A 229 8.87 4.70 5.72
CA PHE A 229 9.85 5.77 5.71
C PHE A 229 9.63 6.81 4.60
N ARG A 230 8.42 6.85 4.02
CA ARG A 230 8.04 7.90 3.09
C ARG A 230 7.66 9.13 3.88
N TYR A 231 8.59 10.08 3.98
CA TYR A 231 8.25 11.41 4.42
C TYR A 231 7.64 12.20 3.25
N GLY A 232 6.36 12.52 3.36
CA GLY A 232 5.75 13.55 2.53
C GLY A 232 6.23 14.90 3.03
N ALA A 233 6.79 15.73 2.15
CA ALA A 233 6.92 17.16 2.37
C ALA A 233 5.52 17.80 2.38
N SER A 234 4.70 17.44 3.37
CA SER A 234 3.42 18.09 3.60
C SER A 234 3.73 19.48 4.14
N SER A 235 3.74 20.43 3.22
CA SER A 235 3.27 21.82 3.36
C SER A 235 3.72 22.56 4.62
N CYS A 236 4.48 23.62 4.40
CA CYS A 236 4.82 24.72 5.30
C CYS A 236 3.65 25.33 6.11
N GLU A 237 2.87 24.60 6.90
CA GLU A 237 1.84 25.20 7.77
C GLU A 237 1.71 24.55 9.16
N ASN A 238 2.18 23.32 9.38
CA ASN A 238 2.15 22.69 10.71
C ASN A 238 3.56 22.46 11.28
N LYS A 239 4.05 23.45 12.04
CA LYS A 239 5.37 23.46 12.71
C LYS A 239 5.59 22.35 13.77
N GLY A 240 4.61 21.48 14.03
CA GLY A 240 4.65 20.49 15.11
C GLY A 240 4.95 19.04 14.71
N SER A 241 5.01 18.70 13.42
CA SER A 241 5.09 17.30 12.95
C SER A 241 6.22 17.02 11.96
N GLN A 242 7.26 17.87 11.95
CA GLN A 242 8.44 17.63 11.12
C GLN A 242 9.31 16.58 11.77
N ILE A 243 9.65 15.53 11.01
CA ILE A 243 10.65 14.54 11.43
C ILE A 243 11.96 15.28 11.66
N SER A 244 12.65 15.00 12.77
CA SER A 244 13.93 15.64 13.07
C SER A 244 14.97 15.35 11.97
N GLU A 245 15.90 16.29 11.76
CA GLU A 245 16.95 16.13 10.73
C GLU A 245 17.80 14.87 10.96
N GLU A 246 18.09 14.54 12.22
CA GLU A 246 18.81 13.32 12.59
C GLU A 246 18.01 12.06 12.22
N SER A 247 16.72 12.00 12.57
CA SER A 247 15.84 10.91 12.15
C SER A 247 15.77 10.79 10.63
N ASN A 248 15.69 11.90 9.92
CA ASN A 248 15.61 11.91 8.46
C ASN A 248 16.90 11.34 7.83
N ALA A 249 18.07 11.69 8.36
CA ALA A 249 19.35 11.14 7.90
C ALA A 249 19.41 9.62 8.09
N ARG A 250 19.05 9.12 9.29
CA ARG A 250 19.01 7.67 9.59
C ARG A 250 18.00 6.93 8.69
N ILE A 251 16.85 7.54 8.43
CA ILE A 251 15.81 7.00 7.55
C ILE A 251 16.32 6.86 6.11
N ILE A 252 16.99 7.89 5.57
CA ILE A 252 17.54 7.86 4.21
C ILE A 252 18.60 6.76 4.09
N GLU A 253 19.55 6.72 5.03
CA GLU A 253 20.59 5.68 5.05
C GLU A 253 19.99 4.28 5.08
N TYR A 254 18.99 4.06 5.93
CA TYR A 254 18.34 2.77 6.02
C TYR A 254 17.55 2.38 4.76
N ARG A 255 16.87 3.35 4.11
CA ARG A 255 16.21 3.11 2.83
C ARG A 255 17.19 2.71 1.73
N ASP A 256 18.32 3.40 1.64
CA ASP A 256 19.36 3.08 0.66
C ASP A 256 19.94 1.69 0.91
N ARG A 257 20.15 1.33 2.18
CA ARG A 257 20.60 -0.01 2.58
C ARG A 257 19.60 -1.10 2.19
N ILE A 258 18.29 -0.86 2.33
CA ILE A 258 17.26 -1.83 1.95
C ILE A 258 17.13 -1.97 0.43
N ILE A 259 17.31 -0.88 -0.33
CA ILE A 259 17.37 -0.95 -1.79
C ILE A 259 18.60 -1.76 -2.24
N ALA A 260 19.76 -1.50 -1.63
CA ALA A 260 20.98 -2.28 -1.87
C ALA A 260 20.77 -3.75 -1.51
N ALA A 261 20.07 -4.05 -0.41
CA ALA A 261 19.73 -5.42 0.00
C ALA A 261 18.85 -6.15 -1.02
N LEU A 262 17.84 -5.47 -1.58
CA LEU A 262 17.02 -6.05 -2.64
C LEU A 262 17.83 -6.30 -3.91
N PHE A 263 18.78 -5.43 -4.24
CA PHE A 263 19.68 -5.61 -5.40
C PHE A 263 20.63 -6.78 -5.19
N ALA A 264 21.22 -6.91 -4.00
CA ALA A 264 22.06 -8.05 -3.64
C ALA A 264 21.26 -9.36 -3.70
N PHE A 265 20.00 -9.35 -3.24
CA PHE A 265 19.10 -10.50 -3.38
C PHE A 265 18.82 -10.86 -4.83
N TYR A 266 18.52 -9.88 -5.70
CA TYR A 266 18.34 -10.16 -7.13
C TYR A 266 19.59 -10.77 -7.77
N GLN A 267 20.78 -10.29 -7.40
CA GLN A 267 22.05 -10.85 -7.87
C GLN A 267 22.23 -12.28 -7.36
N PHE A 268 21.91 -12.54 -6.09
CA PHE A 268 22.00 -13.86 -5.46
C PHE A 268 21.13 -14.91 -6.15
N ILE A 269 19.90 -14.54 -6.53
CA ILE A 269 18.98 -15.44 -7.25
C ILE A 269 19.16 -15.40 -8.78
N GLU A 270 20.18 -14.68 -9.27
CA GLU A 270 20.48 -14.48 -10.68
C GLU A 270 19.29 -13.93 -11.50
N PHE A 271 18.50 -13.02 -10.91
CA PHE A 271 17.31 -12.46 -11.55
C PHE A 271 17.69 -11.59 -12.77
N PRO A 272 17.23 -11.89 -14.00
CA PRO A 272 17.60 -11.12 -15.18
C PRO A 272 16.95 -9.74 -15.17
N ASN A 273 17.66 -8.72 -15.68
CA ASN A 273 17.17 -7.34 -15.80
C ASN A 273 16.58 -6.77 -14.49
N TYR A 274 17.18 -7.12 -13.35
CA TYR A 274 16.66 -6.75 -12.04
C TYR A 274 16.55 -5.24 -11.79
N ALA A 275 17.33 -4.41 -12.48
CA ALA A 275 17.21 -2.95 -12.41
C ALA A 275 15.87 -2.46 -12.98
N GLU A 276 15.43 -3.03 -14.11
CA GLU A 276 14.11 -2.76 -14.69
C GLU A 276 13.01 -3.32 -13.78
N ARG A 277 13.21 -4.54 -13.25
CA ARG A 277 12.29 -5.14 -12.29
C ARG A 277 12.05 -4.24 -11.08
N PHE A 278 13.11 -3.70 -10.49
CA PHE A 278 13.01 -2.75 -9.38
C PHE A 278 12.25 -1.48 -9.76
N GLY A 279 12.54 -0.91 -10.94
CA GLY A 279 11.78 0.24 -11.46
C GLY A 279 10.27 -0.04 -11.50
N ASN A 280 9.89 -1.20 -12.03
CA ASN A 280 8.50 -1.63 -12.10
C ASN A 280 7.87 -1.84 -10.71
N VAL A 281 8.63 -2.35 -9.72
CA VAL A 281 8.18 -2.43 -8.31
C VAL A 281 7.91 -1.04 -7.75
N ILE A 282 8.84 -0.10 -7.89
CA ILE A 282 8.70 1.25 -7.33
C ILE A 282 7.55 2.04 -7.98
N LEU A 283 7.29 1.82 -9.27
CA LEU A 283 6.16 2.44 -9.98
C LEU A 283 4.80 2.02 -9.39
N THR A 284 4.70 0.91 -8.67
CA THR A 284 3.45 0.53 -7.98
C THR A 284 3.09 1.46 -6.83
N ILE A 285 4.06 2.19 -6.27
CA ILE A 285 3.86 3.07 -5.12
C ILE A 285 2.81 4.15 -5.44
N SER A 286 2.77 4.68 -6.66
CA SER A 286 1.78 5.70 -7.03
C SER A 286 0.36 5.15 -6.97
N GLY A 287 0.16 3.91 -7.43
CA GLY A 287 -1.15 3.25 -7.37
C GLY A 287 -1.58 2.94 -5.94
N ILE A 288 -0.64 2.51 -5.09
CA ILE A 288 -0.90 2.30 -3.65
C ILE A 288 -1.31 3.61 -2.96
N ILE A 289 -0.66 4.74 -3.28
CA ILE A 289 -1.00 6.06 -2.73
C ILE A 289 -2.38 6.53 -3.19
N SER A 290 -2.70 6.35 -4.47
CA SER A 290 -4.02 6.66 -5.02
C SER A 290 -5.11 5.86 -4.31
N ALA A 291 -4.95 4.54 -4.20
CA ALA A 291 -5.86 3.65 -3.48
C ALA A 291 -5.99 4.00 -1.99
N ALA A 292 -4.88 4.34 -1.33
CA ALA A 292 -4.91 4.78 0.06
C ALA A 292 -5.69 6.09 0.22
N SER A 293 -5.54 7.03 -0.71
CA SER A 293 -6.26 8.32 -0.69
C SER A 293 -7.77 8.11 -0.87
N ALA A 294 -8.19 7.33 -1.87
CA ALA A 294 -9.61 7.00 -2.07
C ALA A 294 -10.21 6.22 -0.88
N THR A 295 -9.43 5.31 -0.29
CA THR A 295 -9.86 4.51 0.85
C THR A 295 -10.03 5.36 2.10
N ILE A 296 -9.08 6.26 2.39
CA ILE A 296 -9.19 7.12 3.58
C ILE A 296 -10.36 8.09 3.45
N GLU A 297 -10.60 8.67 2.26
CA GLU A 297 -11.78 9.51 2.01
C GLU A 297 -13.08 8.74 2.27
N SER A 298 -13.17 7.51 1.76
CA SER A 298 -14.33 6.64 2.00
C SER A 298 -14.51 6.33 3.48
N TYR A 299 -13.42 6.02 4.20
CA TYR A 299 -13.45 5.74 5.64
C TYR A 299 -13.86 6.97 6.46
N GLN A 300 -13.43 8.15 6.06
CA GLN A 300 -13.83 9.43 6.67
C GLN A 300 -15.33 9.67 6.53
N VAL A 301 -15.89 9.48 5.33
CA VAL A 301 -17.33 9.59 5.06
C VAL A 301 -18.11 8.60 5.93
N MET A 302 -17.68 7.34 5.96
CA MET A 302 -18.35 6.31 6.75
C MET A 302 -18.29 6.55 8.26
N ARG A 303 -17.19 7.12 8.76
CA ARG A 303 -17.09 7.55 10.16
C ARG A 303 -18.03 8.73 10.43
N LEU A 304 -18.03 9.75 9.57
CA LEU A 304 -18.85 10.96 9.73
C LEU A 304 -20.35 10.64 9.82
N PHE A 305 -20.82 9.74 8.95
CA PHE A 305 -22.21 9.28 8.96
C PHE A 305 -22.50 8.17 9.97
N LYS A 306 -21.54 7.82 10.84
CA LYS A 306 -21.66 6.75 11.86
C LYS A 306 -22.07 5.39 11.27
N ILE A 307 -21.67 5.12 10.03
CA ILE A 307 -21.88 3.84 9.36
C ILE A 307 -20.91 2.80 9.96
N ILE A 308 -19.68 3.22 10.25
CA ILE A 308 -18.64 2.41 10.88
C ILE A 308 -18.17 3.11 12.15
N ALA A 309 -18.15 2.35 13.24
CA ALA A 309 -17.52 2.77 14.49
C ALA A 309 -16.09 2.20 14.52
N PHE A 310 -15.10 3.04 14.25
CA PHE A 310 -13.70 2.70 14.42
C PHE A 310 -13.35 2.75 15.91
N ASP A 311 -12.46 1.86 16.34
CA ASP A 311 -11.94 1.90 17.71
C ASP A 311 -10.91 3.03 17.87
N HIS A 312 -10.54 3.31 19.12
CA HIS A 312 -9.69 4.43 19.45
C HIS A 312 -8.34 4.42 18.73
N ILE A 313 -7.70 3.25 18.57
CA ILE A 313 -6.39 3.18 17.91
C ILE A 313 -6.52 3.45 16.42
N SER A 314 -7.57 2.92 15.79
CA SER A 314 -7.87 3.15 14.38
C SER A 314 -8.16 4.62 14.14
N GLU A 315 -8.88 5.29 15.03
CA GLU A 315 -9.16 6.72 14.89
C GLU A 315 -7.90 7.59 14.98
N GLN A 316 -7.02 7.29 15.95
CA GLN A 316 -5.77 8.03 16.11
C GLN A 316 -4.81 7.86 14.93
N LEU A 317 -4.72 6.64 14.40
CA LEU A 317 -3.78 6.32 13.31
C LEU A 317 -4.29 6.76 11.94
N LEU A 318 -5.58 6.62 11.65
CA LEU A 318 -6.12 6.88 10.32
C LEU A 318 -6.58 8.33 10.12
N PHE A 319 -7.08 8.98 11.17
CA PHE A 319 -7.82 10.23 11.01
C PHE A 319 -7.15 11.44 11.65
N ASN A 320 -5.95 11.29 12.20
CA ASN A 320 -5.19 12.36 12.85
C ASN A 320 -5.99 13.14 13.91
N ILE A 321 -6.97 12.49 14.56
CA ILE A 321 -7.76 13.12 15.62
C ILE A 321 -6.90 13.20 16.87
N THR A 322 -6.35 14.38 17.15
CA THR A 322 -5.85 14.73 18.49
C THR A 322 -7.08 14.93 19.36
N GLN A 323 -7.27 14.11 20.39
CA GLN A 323 -8.26 14.41 21.42
C GLN A 323 -7.93 15.78 22.01
N ALA A 324 -8.84 16.74 21.86
CA ALA A 324 -8.89 17.87 22.78
C ALA A 324 -9.22 17.27 24.16
N LEU A 325 -8.22 17.26 25.04
CA LEU A 325 -8.37 16.94 26.46
C LEU A 325 -9.32 17.91 27.13
#